data_AF-A0A7Z0LQR0-F1
#
_entry.id   AF-A0A7Z0LQR0-F1
#
_cell.length_a   1.000
_cell.length_b   1.000
_cell.length_c   1.000
_cell.angle_alpha   90.00
_cell.angle_beta   90.00
_cell.angle_gamma   90.00
#
_symmetry.space_group_name_H-M   'P 1'
#
loop_
_entity.id
_entity.type
_entity.pdbx_description
1 polymer ?
#
loop_
_entity_poly.entity_id
_entity_poly.type
_entity_poly.pdbx_seq_one_letter_code
_entity_poly.pdbx_strand_id
1 'polypeptide(L)'
;MKKHLSIAIAAATFTLATTSAVANSAGSGYVGALASHYTYDVEGVDDINPTGLTLRGGYFLTDNVAVEGRLGTGLSEDTVSGTNVDAELDQLMGVYVTGYLPVNEVFSFYGLLGFSYAEATLSNRFTSISDDDDGFSYGAGVQVNFTPQVSGQLEYVSYLDKSDYSLSAASIGLSYHF
;
A
#
# COMPACT_ATOMS: atom_id res chain seq x y z
N MET A 1 -7.41 35.47 -10.47
CA MET A 1 -7.33 34.91 -11.84
C MET A 1 -7.21 33.40 -11.70
N LYS A 2 -8.28 32.66 -12.02
CA LYS A 2 -8.38 31.21 -11.84
C LYS A 2 -7.63 30.52 -12.99
N LYS A 3 -6.55 29.79 -12.70
CA LYS A 3 -5.88 28.93 -13.68
C LYS A 3 -6.58 27.57 -13.66
N HIS A 4 -7.32 27.29 -14.72
CA HIS A 4 -7.88 25.96 -14.98
C HIS A 4 -6.75 25.08 -15.52
N LEU A 5 -6.30 24.11 -14.72
CA LEU A 5 -5.36 23.09 -15.15
C LEU A 5 -6.17 21.90 -15.68
N SER A 6 -6.28 21.79 -17.00
CA SER A 6 -6.94 20.67 -17.67
C SER A 6 -6.01 19.46 -17.63
N ILE A 7 -6.29 18.52 -16.71
CA ILE A 7 -5.64 17.21 -16.68
C ILE A 7 -6.26 16.35 -17.77
N ALA A 8 -5.50 16.12 -18.85
CA ALA A 8 -5.88 15.18 -19.90
C ALA A 8 -5.61 13.75 -19.41
N ILE A 9 -6.68 13.01 -19.12
CA ILE A 9 -6.64 11.58 -18.83
C ILE A 9 -6.39 10.85 -20.16
N ALA A 10 -5.15 10.44 -20.40
CA ALA A 10 -4.83 9.56 -21.51
C ALA A 10 -5.29 8.13 -21.16
N ALA A 11 -6.46 7.75 -21.67
CA ALA A 11 -6.95 6.38 -21.59
C ALA A 11 -6.09 5.47 -22.47
N ALA A 12 -5.06 4.86 -21.89
CA ALA A 12 -4.29 3.80 -22.54
C ALA A 12 -5.12 2.51 -22.50
N THR A 13 -5.78 2.18 -23.61
CA THR A 13 -6.40 0.86 -23.82
C THR A 13 -5.32 -0.21 -23.93
N PHE A 14 -5.10 -0.93 -22.83
CA PHE A 14 -4.21 -2.08 -22.79
C PHE A 14 -5.04 -3.35 -23.01
N THR A 15 -5.16 -3.80 -24.26
CA THR A 15 -5.76 -5.11 -24.56
C THR A 15 -4.70 -6.18 -24.49
N LEU A 16 -4.50 -6.76 -23.30
CA LEU A 16 -3.78 -8.02 -23.13
C LEU A 16 -4.79 -9.12 -22.82
N ALA A 17 -5.19 -9.86 -23.86
CA ALA A 17 -5.98 -11.07 -23.70
C ALA A 17 -5.04 -12.22 -23.33
N THR A 18 -4.87 -12.45 -22.03
CA THR A 18 -4.29 -13.69 -21.51
C THR A 18 -5.30 -14.31 -20.56
N THR A 19 -6.01 -15.33 -21.02
CA THR A 19 -6.88 -16.16 -20.19
C THR A 19 -6.00 -16.98 -19.24
N SER A 20 -5.72 -16.43 -18.07
CA SER A 20 -4.86 -17.06 -17.06
C SER A 20 -5.70 -17.45 -15.84
N ALA A 21 -6.01 -18.74 -15.79
CA ALA A 21 -6.25 -19.57 -14.61
C ALA A 21 -6.64 -18.89 -13.27
N VAL A 22 -7.93 -19.00 -12.94
CA VAL A 22 -8.58 -19.27 -11.62
C VAL A 22 -8.17 -18.53 -10.33
N ALA A 23 -7.23 -17.58 -10.32
CA ALA A 23 -6.96 -16.75 -9.13
C ALA A 23 -7.63 -15.37 -9.20
N ASN A 24 -7.60 -14.74 -10.38
CA ASN A 24 -8.04 -13.36 -10.58
C ASN A 24 -9.14 -13.35 -11.65
N SER A 25 -10.38 -13.66 -11.28
CA SER A 25 -11.51 -13.67 -12.21
C SER A 25 -12.30 -12.38 -12.09
N ALA A 26 -12.71 -11.79 -13.21
CA ALA A 26 -13.69 -10.71 -13.18
C ALA A 26 -14.90 -11.12 -12.32
N GLY A 27 -15.24 -10.29 -11.35
CA GLY A 27 -16.33 -10.52 -10.42
C GLY A 27 -15.98 -11.26 -9.14
N SER A 28 -14.74 -11.75 -8.97
CA SER A 28 -14.28 -12.37 -7.72
C SER A 28 -13.74 -11.34 -6.72
N GLY A 29 -13.76 -11.70 -5.44
CA GLY A 29 -13.23 -10.89 -4.35
C GLY A 29 -12.02 -11.53 -3.70
N TYR A 30 -11.26 -10.73 -2.96
CA TYR A 30 -10.25 -11.25 -2.05
C TYR A 30 -10.14 -10.40 -0.79
N VAL A 31 -9.64 -11.03 0.27
CA VAL A 31 -9.25 -10.37 1.52
C VAL A 31 -7.87 -10.87 1.95
N GLY A 32 -7.09 -10.02 2.59
CA GLY A 32 -5.73 -10.36 2.97
C GLY A 32 -5.17 -9.49 4.09
N ALA A 33 -3.98 -9.85 4.51
CA ALA A 33 -3.19 -9.11 5.49
C ALA A 33 -1.75 -8.99 5.02
N LEU A 34 -1.13 -7.84 5.29
CA LEU A 34 0.24 -7.49 4.97
C LEU A 34 0.95 -7.06 6.26
N ALA A 35 2.08 -7.69 6.57
CA ALA A 35 3.03 -7.16 7.53
C ALA A 35 3.98 -6.22 6.77
N SER A 36 4.04 -4.97 7.19
CA SER A 36 4.77 -3.89 6.50
C SER A 36 5.92 -3.41 7.37
N HIS A 37 7.09 -3.30 6.76
CA HIS A 37 8.25 -2.62 7.31
C HIS A 37 8.33 -1.24 6.67
N TYR A 38 8.13 -0.19 7.47
CA TYR A 38 8.17 1.19 6.98
C TYR A 38 9.59 1.76 7.13
N THR A 39 10.00 2.54 6.14
CA THR A 39 11.27 3.27 6.15
C THR A 39 10.95 4.75 6.09
N TYR A 40 11.30 5.47 7.16
CA TYR A 40 11.23 6.93 7.26
C TYR A 40 12.64 7.51 7.11
N ASP A 41 12.94 8.13 5.97
CA ASP A 41 14.21 8.83 5.73
C ASP A 41 14.00 10.34 5.88
N VAL A 42 14.60 10.94 6.93
CA VAL A 42 14.57 12.37 7.23
C VAL A 42 16.00 12.87 7.33
N GLU A 43 16.38 13.90 6.56
CA GLU A 43 17.73 14.48 6.65
C GLU A 43 18.06 14.93 8.09
N GLY A 44 18.97 14.19 8.76
CA GLY A 44 19.52 14.56 10.08
C GLY A 44 18.98 13.78 11.29
N VAL A 45 18.20 12.71 11.10
CA VAL A 45 17.71 11.82 12.17
C VAL A 45 18.06 10.36 11.83
N ASP A 46 18.33 9.52 12.85
CA ASP A 46 18.55 8.08 12.67
C ASP A 46 17.28 7.38 12.11
N ASP A 47 17.47 6.37 11.25
CA ASP A 47 16.39 5.59 10.62
C ASP A 47 15.41 5.03 11.66
N ILE A 48 14.12 5.39 11.55
CA ILE A 48 13.03 4.78 12.35
C ILE A 48 12.37 3.70 11.50
N ASN A 49 12.26 2.49 12.05
CA ASN A 49 11.80 1.30 11.34
C ASN A 49 10.53 0.68 11.95
N PRO A 50 9.40 1.39 11.97
CA PRO A 50 8.20 0.85 12.56
C PRO A 50 7.67 -0.30 11.71
N THR A 51 7.17 -1.34 12.38
CA THR A 51 6.43 -2.42 11.72
C THR A 51 4.95 -2.13 11.83
N GLY A 52 4.15 -2.49 10.83
CA GLY A 52 2.69 -2.37 10.91
C GLY A 52 1.96 -3.52 10.25
N LEU A 53 0.68 -3.62 10.55
CA LEU A 53 -0.21 -4.60 9.96
C LEU A 53 -1.27 -3.89 9.13
N THR A 54 -1.43 -4.31 7.88
CA THR A 54 -2.41 -3.76 6.95
C THR A 54 -3.35 -4.86 6.49
N LEU A 55 -4.64 -4.70 6.77
CA LEU A 55 -5.71 -5.48 6.17
C LEU A 55 -6.05 -4.90 4.80
N ARG A 56 -6.29 -5.77 3.82
CA ARG A 56 -6.70 -5.39 2.47
C ARG A 56 -7.91 -6.19 2.03
N GLY A 57 -8.78 -5.56 1.26
CA GLY A 57 -9.91 -6.22 0.60
C GLY A 57 -10.05 -5.65 -0.80
N GLY A 58 -10.21 -6.52 -1.80
CA GLY A 58 -10.33 -6.08 -3.18
C GLY A 58 -11.34 -6.88 -3.97
N TYR A 59 -11.72 -6.30 -5.11
CA TYR A 59 -12.69 -6.85 -6.03
C TYR A 59 -12.19 -6.70 -7.46
N PHE A 60 -12.15 -7.79 -8.20
CA PHE A 60 -11.71 -7.82 -9.59
C PHE A 60 -12.80 -7.27 -10.51
N LEU A 61 -12.52 -6.11 -11.11
CA LEU A 61 -13.37 -5.53 -12.16
C LEU A 61 -13.17 -6.26 -13.49
N THR A 62 -11.96 -6.74 -13.72
CA THR A 62 -11.55 -7.57 -14.87
C THR A 62 -10.58 -8.64 -14.38
N ASP A 63 -10.22 -9.60 -15.23
CA ASP A 63 -9.26 -10.66 -14.89
C ASP A 63 -7.85 -10.12 -14.53
N ASN A 64 -7.57 -8.85 -14.85
CA ASN A 64 -6.27 -8.22 -14.62
C ASN A 64 -6.35 -6.96 -13.76
N VAL A 65 -7.53 -6.48 -13.38
CA VAL A 65 -7.67 -5.19 -12.69
C VAL A 65 -8.64 -5.35 -11.53
N ALA A 66 -8.19 -4.96 -10.34
CA ALA A 66 -8.97 -4.90 -9.13
C ALA A 66 -9.04 -3.48 -8.56
N VAL A 67 -10.11 -3.20 -7.84
CA VAL A 67 -10.17 -2.11 -6.87
C VAL A 67 -9.91 -2.68 -5.48
N GLU A 68 -9.17 -1.95 -4.66
CA GLU A 68 -8.69 -2.44 -3.38
C GLU A 68 -8.79 -1.35 -2.31
N GLY A 69 -9.38 -1.70 -1.16
CA GLY A 69 -9.32 -0.90 0.05
C GLY A 69 -8.30 -1.48 1.03
N ARG A 70 -7.57 -0.61 1.71
CA ARG A 70 -6.59 -0.98 2.75
C ARG A 70 -6.89 -0.23 4.04
N LEU A 71 -6.69 -0.94 5.15
CA LEU A 71 -6.78 -0.43 6.51
C LEU A 71 -5.63 -1.03 7.30
N GLY A 72 -4.67 -0.21 7.71
CA GLY A 72 -3.52 -0.60 8.49
C GLY A 72 -3.37 0.22 9.76
N THR A 73 -2.54 -0.31 10.64
CA THR A 73 -2.16 0.29 11.92
C THR A 73 -0.71 -0.04 12.18
N GLY A 74 0.03 0.89 12.79
CA GLY A 74 1.38 0.64 13.29
C GLY A 74 1.33 -0.33 14.46
N LEU A 75 2.31 -1.24 14.52
CA LEU A 75 2.48 -2.18 15.62
C LEU A 75 3.67 -1.81 16.54
N SER A 76 4.42 -0.75 16.21
CA SER A 76 5.63 -0.36 16.95
C SER A 76 5.41 0.91 17.77
N GLU A 77 5.49 0.76 19.09
CA GLU A 77 5.91 1.77 20.06
C GLU A 77 7.44 1.81 20.05
N ASP A 78 8.10 2.51 19.11
CA ASP A 78 9.56 2.64 19.14
C ASP A 78 9.99 3.88 19.95
N THR A 79 10.54 3.63 21.14
CA THR A 79 11.26 4.62 21.93
C THR A 79 12.56 4.98 21.21
N VAL A 80 12.62 6.16 20.60
CA VAL A 80 13.85 6.71 20.01
C VAL A 80 14.89 6.86 21.13
N SER A 81 15.92 6.01 21.10
CA SER A 81 16.99 5.97 22.09
C SER A 81 17.81 7.26 22.06
N GLY A 82 17.41 8.25 22.88
CA GLY A 82 18.19 9.46 23.14
C GLY A 82 17.39 10.75 23.27
N THR A 83 16.15 10.76 22.78
CA THR A 83 15.19 11.86 22.96
C THR A 83 13.84 11.23 23.23
N ASN A 84 13.17 11.55 24.35
CA ASN A 84 11.87 11.00 24.75
C ASN A 84 10.74 11.35 23.75
N VAL A 85 10.79 10.91 22.50
CA VAL A 85 9.74 11.15 21.50
C VAL A 85 9.25 9.79 21.04
N ASP A 86 7.99 9.52 21.31
CA ASP A 86 7.28 8.33 20.88
C ASP A 86 6.52 8.69 19.58
N ALA A 87 6.82 8.01 18.48
CA ALA A 87 6.17 8.20 17.19
C ALA A 87 5.29 6.99 16.89
N GLU A 88 3.97 7.20 16.87
CA GLU A 88 2.97 6.14 16.66
C GLU A 88 2.23 6.37 15.34
N LEU A 89 2.20 5.35 14.48
CA LEU A 89 1.36 5.35 13.29
C LEU A 89 -0.02 4.82 13.68
N ASP A 90 -0.91 5.73 14.08
CA ASP A 90 -2.24 5.38 14.60
C ASP A 90 -3.08 4.64 13.56
N GLN A 91 -3.14 5.19 12.35
CA GLN A 91 -4.01 4.68 11.31
C GLN A 91 -3.49 4.96 9.91
N LEU A 92 -3.52 3.94 9.06
CA LEU A 92 -3.29 4.04 7.62
C LEU A 92 -4.54 3.52 6.91
N MET A 93 -5.09 4.29 5.99
CA MET A 93 -6.17 3.83 5.13
C MET A 93 -5.91 4.24 3.69
N GLY A 94 -6.41 3.46 2.74
CA GLY A 94 -6.19 3.79 1.34
C GLY A 94 -7.11 3.06 0.40
N VAL A 95 -7.26 3.64 -0.78
CA VAL A 95 -8.01 3.05 -1.89
C VAL A 95 -7.14 3.07 -3.13
N TYR A 96 -7.05 1.91 -3.79
CA TYR A 96 -6.13 1.67 -4.89
C TYR A 96 -6.83 0.99 -6.06
N VAL A 97 -6.28 1.23 -7.24
CA VAL A 97 -6.49 0.39 -8.41
C VAL A 97 -5.24 -0.47 -8.54
N THR A 98 -5.44 -1.79 -8.63
CA THR A 98 -4.36 -2.78 -8.70
C THR A 98 -4.45 -3.53 -10.02
N GLY A 99 -3.38 -3.47 -10.81
CA GLY A 99 -3.23 -4.18 -12.08
C GLY A 99 -2.33 -5.41 -11.94
N TYR A 100 -2.81 -6.58 -12.35
CA TYR A 100 -2.11 -7.86 -12.30
C TYR A 100 -1.69 -8.33 -13.69
N LEU A 101 -0.40 -8.61 -13.84
CA LEU A 101 0.21 -9.20 -15.02
C LEU A 101 0.61 -10.66 -14.72
N PRO A 102 -0.22 -11.65 -15.07
CA PRO A 102 0.09 -13.05 -14.85
C PRO A 102 1.22 -13.51 -15.78
N VAL A 103 2.32 -13.98 -15.20
CA VAL A 103 3.43 -14.58 -15.95
C VAL A 103 3.14 -16.05 -16.22
N ASN A 104 2.57 -16.74 -15.23
CA ASN A 104 2.06 -18.09 -15.32
C ASN A 104 0.94 -18.31 -14.27
N GLU A 105 0.45 -19.54 -14.11
CA GLU A 105 -0.64 -19.87 -13.17
C GLU A 105 -0.27 -19.64 -11.70
N VAL A 106 1.01 -19.70 -11.36
CA VAL A 106 1.53 -19.59 -9.99
C VAL A 106 2.02 -18.18 -9.70
N PHE A 107 2.55 -17.46 -10.68
CA PHE A 107 3.29 -16.22 -10.46
C PHE A 107 2.70 -15.06 -11.28
N SER A 108 2.43 -13.96 -10.59
CA SER A 108 1.96 -12.71 -11.19
C SER A 108 2.77 -11.53 -10.68
N PHE A 109 3.10 -10.60 -11.57
CA PHE A 109 3.49 -9.25 -11.16
C PHE A 109 2.24 -8.42 -10.94
N TYR A 110 2.29 -7.45 -10.04
CA TYR A 110 1.23 -6.45 -9.95
C TYR A 110 1.79 -5.06 -9.66
N GLY A 111 1.06 -4.06 -10.09
CA GLY A 111 1.27 -2.66 -9.73
C GLY A 111 0.01 -2.12 -9.09
N LEU A 112 0.17 -1.16 -8.17
CA LEU A 112 -0.93 -0.46 -7.55
C LEU A 112 -0.70 1.05 -7.57
N LEU A 113 -1.78 1.80 -7.68
CA LEU A 113 -1.77 3.25 -7.57
C LEU A 113 -3.09 3.73 -6.99
N GLY A 114 -3.04 4.77 -6.17
CA GLY A 114 -4.21 5.20 -5.42
C GLY A 114 -3.92 6.38 -4.53
N PHE A 115 -4.79 6.54 -3.54
CA PHE A 115 -4.66 7.55 -2.51
C PHE A 115 -4.63 6.88 -1.15
N SER A 116 -3.71 7.36 -0.31
CA SER A 116 -3.58 6.92 1.07
C SER A 116 -3.76 8.12 1.99
N TYR A 117 -4.38 7.86 3.13
CA TYR A 117 -4.45 8.75 4.26
C TYR A 117 -3.70 8.06 5.41
N ALA A 118 -2.77 8.79 6.01
CA ALA A 118 -2.06 8.34 7.19
C ALA A 118 -2.20 9.39 8.29
N GLU A 119 -2.52 8.93 9.49
CA GLU A 119 -2.53 9.74 10.70
C GLU A 119 -1.42 9.23 11.60
N ALA A 120 -0.54 10.15 12.01
CA ALA A 120 0.57 9.86 12.91
C ALA A 120 0.51 10.81 14.10
N THR A 121 0.59 10.24 15.30
CA THR A 121 0.70 11.01 16.54
C THR A 121 2.14 10.98 17.03
N LEU A 122 2.71 12.17 17.18
CA LEU A 122 3.97 12.38 17.88
C LEU A 122 3.65 12.80 19.31
N SER A 123 4.06 11.99 20.29
CA SER A 123 3.86 12.30 21.69
C SER A 123 5.18 12.39 22.46
N ASN A 124 5.23 13.31 23.41
CA ASN A 124 6.32 13.47 24.37
C ASN A 124 5.70 13.72 25.76
N ARG A 125 6.45 13.56 26.86
CA ARG A 125 5.95 13.64 28.25
C ARG A 125 5.20 14.93 28.63
N PHE A 126 5.22 15.95 27.78
CA PHE A 126 4.61 17.26 28.02
C PHE A 126 3.58 17.70 26.95
N THR A 127 3.59 17.09 25.75
CA THR A 127 2.79 17.52 24.59
C THR A 127 2.52 16.36 23.63
N SER A 128 1.32 16.29 23.07
CA SER A 128 0.96 15.43 21.93
C SER A 128 0.60 16.30 20.71
N ILE A 129 1.15 15.98 19.55
CA ILE A 129 0.83 16.61 18.27
C ILE A 129 0.44 15.49 17.29
N SER A 130 -0.78 15.57 16.77
CA SER A 130 -1.27 14.72 15.68
C SER A 130 -1.11 15.47 14.36
N ASP A 131 -0.57 14.82 13.35
CA ASP A 131 -0.52 15.35 11.98
C ASP A 131 -1.17 14.33 11.03
N ASP A 132 -2.01 14.82 10.12
CA ASP A 132 -2.70 14.04 9.11
C ASP A 132 -2.18 14.41 7.72
N ASP A 133 -1.78 13.41 6.93
CA ASP A 133 -1.34 13.63 5.54
C ASP A 133 -2.08 12.67 4.59
N ASP A 134 -2.57 13.24 3.49
CA ASP A 134 -3.15 12.51 2.38
C ASP A 134 -2.30 12.67 1.11
N GLY A 135 -2.11 11.57 0.40
CA GLY A 135 -1.13 11.52 -0.67
C GLY A 135 -1.49 10.55 -1.78
N PHE A 136 -0.99 10.85 -2.97
CA PHE A 136 -0.95 9.87 -4.05
C PHE A 136 0.12 8.83 -3.72
N SER A 137 -0.26 7.56 -3.81
CA SER A 137 0.60 6.44 -3.48
C SER A 137 0.66 5.47 -4.64
N TYR A 138 1.83 4.88 -4.86
CA TYR A 138 2.04 3.90 -5.92
C TYR A 138 3.05 2.84 -5.49
N GLY A 139 2.92 1.65 -6.06
CA GLY A 139 3.76 0.53 -5.69
C GLY A 139 3.75 -0.58 -6.71
N ALA A 140 4.63 -1.54 -6.48
CA ALA A 140 4.73 -2.74 -7.27
C ALA A 140 5.03 -3.94 -6.39
N GLY A 141 4.59 -5.11 -6.82
CA GLY A 141 4.77 -6.34 -6.08
C GLY A 141 4.68 -7.59 -6.95
N VAL A 142 4.87 -8.71 -6.27
CA VAL A 142 4.75 -10.05 -6.83
C VAL A 142 3.74 -10.83 -6.00
N GLN A 143 2.96 -11.66 -6.70
CA GLN A 143 1.99 -12.57 -6.13
C GLN A 143 2.35 -14.00 -6.52
N VAL A 144 2.31 -14.89 -5.54
CA VAL A 144 2.53 -16.33 -5.69
C VAL A 144 1.28 -17.07 -5.24
N ASN A 145 0.59 -17.74 -6.15
CA ASN A 145 -0.59 -18.55 -5.85
C ASN A 145 -0.16 -19.93 -5.34
N PHE A 146 -0.42 -20.22 -4.08
CA PHE A 146 -0.17 -21.54 -3.49
C PHE A 146 -1.33 -22.49 -3.80
N THR A 147 -2.55 -21.98 -3.79
CA THR A 147 -3.78 -22.66 -4.20
C THR A 147 -4.65 -21.67 -4.99
N PRO A 148 -5.73 -22.11 -5.67
CA PRO A 148 -6.65 -21.19 -6.35
C PRO A 148 -7.28 -20.15 -5.41
N GLN A 149 -7.37 -20.45 -4.11
CA GLN A 149 -7.94 -19.55 -3.12
C GLN A 149 -6.89 -18.85 -2.24
N VAL A 150 -5.62 -19.24 -2.25
CA VAL A 150 -4.61 -18.69 -1.33
C VAL A 150 -3.36 -18.26 -2.09
N SER A 151 -3.00 -16.99 -1.92
CA SER A 151 -1.80 -16.40 -2.52
C SER A 151 -0.93 -15.70 -1.49
N GLY A 152 0.38 -15.84 -1.62
CA GLY A 152 1.38 -15.01 -0.94
C GLY A 152 1.79 -13.81 -1.78
N GLN A 153 2.23 -12.75 -1.13
CA GLN A 153 2.58 -11.50 -1.81
C GLN A 153 3.74 -10.80 -1.13
N LEU A 154 4.54 -10.14 -1.96
CA LEU A 154 5.62 -9.24 -1.55
C LEU A 154 5.45 -7.95 -2.35
N GLU A 155 5.40 -6.80 -1.70
CA GLU A 155 5.25 -5.49 -2.34
C GLU A 155 6.16 -4.44 -1.75
N TYR A 156 6.41 -3.42 -2.56
CA TYR A 156 7.03 -2.18 -2.16
C TYR A 156 6.13 -1.02 -2.60
N VAL A 157 5.75 -0.17 -1.65
CA VAL A 157 4.83 0.95 -1.87
C VAL A 157 5.51 2.25 -1.44
N SER A 158 5.48 3.24 -2.32
CA SER A 158 5.77 4.63 -1.99
C SER A 158 4.44 5.33 -1.67
N TYR A 159 4.28 5.79 -0.43
CA TYR A 159 3.03 6.39 0.03
C TYR A 159 2.98 7.89 -0.24
N LEU A 160 4.10 8.59 -0.03
CA LEU A 160 4.22 10.04 -0.10
C LEU A 160 5.63 10.37 -0.61
N ASP A 161 5.71 11.02 -1.77
CA ASP A 161 6.94 11.61 -2.33
C ASP A 161 6.72 13.13 -2.36
N LYS A 162 7.14 13.81 -1.29
CA LYS A 162 7.16 15.29 -1.20
C LYS A 162 8.61 15.76 -1.07
N SER A 163 8.85 17.00 -1.48
CA SER A 163 10.21 17.58 -1.64
C SER A 163 11.11 17.53 -0.40
N ASP A 164 10.54 17.27 0.78
CA ASP A 164 11.24 17.30 2.07
C ASP A 164 11.23 15.94 2.81
N TYR A 165 10.46 14.93 2.35
CA TYR A 165 10.33 13.63 3.03
C TYR A 165 9.74 12.53 2.12
N SER A 166 10.27 11.30 2.22
CA SER A 166 9.78 10.13 1.48
C SER A 166 9.35 9.01 2.43
N LEU A 167 8.10 8.55 2.29
CA LEU A 167 7.57 7.39 3.02
C LEU A 167 7.46 6.19 2.09
N SER A 168 8.20 5.13 2.42
CA SER A 168 8.08 3.85 1.71
C SER A 168 7.88 2.68 2.66
N ALA A 169 7.26 1.62 2.17
CA ALA A 169 7.09 0.37 2.91
C ALA A 169 7.40 -0.84 2.05
N ALA A 170 8.12 -1.79 2.62
CA ALA A 170 8.24 -3.14 2.09
C ALA A 170 7.32 -4.06 2.88
N SER A 171 6.43 -4.78 2.19
CA SER A 171 5.40 -5.59 2.85
C SER A 171 5.37 -7.01 2.33
N ILE A 172 5.12 -7.95 3.24
CA ILE A 172 4.86 -9.37 2.92
C ILE A 172 3.49 -9.75 3.46
N GLY A 173 2.76 -10.59 2.73
CA GLY A 173 1.44 -10.99 3.20
C GLY A 173 0.81 -12.16 2.49
N LEU A 174 -0.42 -12.45 2.93
CA LEU A 174 -1.26 -13.51 2.41
C LEU A 174 -2.63 -12.95 2.02
N SER A 175 -3.26 -13.55 1.03
CA SER A 175 -4.62 -13.22 0.60
C SER A 175 -5.42 -14.48 0.29
N TYR A 176 -6.70 -14.42 0.62
CA TYR A 176 -7.71 -15.43 0.34
C TYR A 176 -8.68 -14.91 -0.72
N HIS A 177 -8.88 -15.67 -1.79
CA HIS A 177 -9.71 -15.35 -2.95
C HIS A 177 -11.02 -16.16 -2.92
N PHE A 178 -12.14 -15.54 -3.28
CA PHE A 178 -13.49 -16.13 -3.23
C PHE A 178 -14.41 -15.66 -4.36
#